data_AF-A0A9W6YJP8-F1
#
_entry.id   AF-A0A9W6YJP8-F1
#
_cell.length_a   1.000
_cell.length_b   1.000
_cell.length_c   1.000
_cell.angle_alpha   90.00
_cell.angle_beta   90.00
_cell.angle_gamma   90.00
#
_symmetry.space_group_name_H-M   'P 1'
#
loop_
_entity.id
_entity.type
_entity.pdbx_description
1 polymer ?
#
loop_
_entity_poly.entity_id
_entity_poly.type
_entity_poly.pdbx_seq_one_letter_code
_entity_poly.pdbx_strand_id
1 'polypeptide(L)'
;MSEDKGDTQSLLVTRLLGQQLVVRNNEIFEWDDVKNVVVKIYHEADLLTPMLMLLGSLDGVSCLFEGAAVALDGNWIKQNK
;
A
#
# COMPACT_ATOMS: atom_id res chain seq x y z
N MET A 1 -30.22 2.60 -6.24
CA MET A 1 -29.32 2.59 -7.41
C MET A 1 -27.97 2.12 -6.90
N SER A 2 -27.76 0.81 -6.88
CA SER A 2 -26.70 0.16 -6.08
C SER A 2 -26.21 -1.11 -6.77
N GLU A 3 -25.78 -0.98 -8.02
CA GLU A 3 -25.20 -2.07 -8.84
C GLU A 3 -23.76 -1.79 -9.33
N ASP A 4 -23.14 -0.66 -8.92
CA ASP A 4 -21.88 -0.17 -9.53
C ASP A 4 -20.58 -0.64 -8.82
N LYS A 5 -20.63 -0.99 -7.52
CA LYS A 5 -19.43 -1.41 -6.78
C LYS A 5 -18.89 -2.78 -7.23
N GLY A 6 -19.76 -3.71 -7.63
CA GLY A 6 -19.36 -5.07 -8.03
C GLY A 6 -18.56 -5.08 -9.34
N ASP A 7 -18.97 -4.26 -10.31
CA ASP A 7 -18.28 -4.13 -11.60
C ASP A 7 -16.91 -3.45 -11.43
N THR A 8 -16.86 -2.40 -10.61
CA THR A 8 -15.63 -1.68 -10.27
C THR A 8 -14.59 -2.62 -9.63
N GLN A 9 -14.99 -3.45 -8.66
CA GLN A 9 -14.07 -4.41 -8.01
C GLN A 9 -13.54 -5.47 -8.98
N SER A 10 -14.39 -6.01 -9.86
CA SER A 10 -13.98 -6.96 -10.90
C SER A 10 -12.94 -6.37 -11.86
N LEU A 11 -13.13 -5.10 -12.25
CA LEU A 11 -12.20 -4.38 -13.12
C LEU A 11 -10.85 -4.13 -12.44
N LEU A 12 -10.86 -3.76 -11.15
CA LEU A 12 -9.64 -3.56 -10.37
C LEU A 12 -8.85 -4.87 -10.23
N VAL A 13 -9.52 -5.98 -9.89
CA VAL A 13 -8.88 -7.30 -9.81
C VAL A 13 -8.26 -7.69 -11.15
N THR A 14 -8.99 -7.50 -12.25
CA THR A 14 -8.48 -7.80 -13.60
C THR A 14 -7.22 -7.01 -13.93
N ARG A 15 -7.13 -5.74 -13.50
CA ARG A 15 -5.94 -4.91 -13.69
C ARG A 15 -4.76 -5.35 -12.83
N LEU A 16 -5.00 -5.88 -11.63
CA LEU A 16 -3.95 -6.31 -10.70
C LEU A 16 -3.40 -7.70 -11.03
N LEU A 17 -4.22 -8.58 -11.60
CA LEU A 17 -3.84 -9.95 -11.89
C LEU A 17 -2.62 -10.00 -12.83
N GLY A 18 -1.56 -10.68 -12.37
CA GLY A 18 -0.33 -10.85 -13.13
C GLY A 18 0.58 -9.63 -13.16
N GLN A 19 0.24 -8.53 -12.47
CA GLN A 19 1.10 -7.35 -12.41
C GLN A 19 2.18 -7.49 -11.35
N GLN A 20 3.38 -7.05 -11.69
CA GLN A 20 4.46 -6.85 -10.72
C GLN A 20 4.51 -5.37 -10.33
N LEU A 21 4.27 -5.07 -9.06
CA LEU A 21 4.38 -3.71 -8.54
C LEU A 21 5.82 -3.44 -8.11
N VAL A 22 6.46 -2.45 -8.71
CA VAL A 22 7.76 -1.95 -8.26
C VAL A 22 7.52 -0.75 -7.36
N VAL A 23 7.88 -0.90 -6.09
CA VAL A 23 7.68 0.12 -5.05
C VAL A 23 9.04 0.69 -4.68
N ARG A 24 9.15 2.02 -4.67
CA ARG A 24 10.32 2.69 -4.13
C ARG A 24 10.12 2.86 -2.63
N ASN A 25 11.09 2.39 -1.86
CA ASN A 25 11.10 2.56 -0.42
C ASN A 25 12.46 3.04 0.08
N ASN A 26 12.44 3.57 1.30
CA ASN A 26 13.60 3.92 2.08
C ASN A 26 13.47 3.27 3.45
N GLU A 27 14.54 2.63 3.91
CA GLU A 27 14.60 1.99 5.22
C GLU A 27 15.81 2.51 5.99
N ILE A 28 15.56 3.06 7.18
CA ILE A 28 16.60 3.60 8.06
C ILE A 28 16.57 2.79 9.35
N PHE A 29 17.72 2.21 9.68
CA PHE A 29 17.93 1.47 10.92
C PHE A 29 18.71 2.34 11.90
N GLU A 30 18.09 2.66 13.03
CA GLU A 30 18.76 3.35 14.14
C GLU A 30 19.42 2.30 15.04
N TRP A 31 20.73 2.42 15.21
CA TRP A 31 21.57 1.47 15.93
C TRP A 31 22.03 2.04 17.27
N ASP A 32 21.95 1.26 18.34
CA ASP A 32 22.52 1.58 19.66
C ASP A 32 23.84 0.80 19.83
N ASP A 33 24.96 1.52 19.74
CA ASP A 33 26.31 0.95 19.87
C ASP A 33 26.60 0.40 21.27
N VAL A 34 25.95 0.91 22.33
CA VAL A 34 26.17 0.45 23.71
C VAL A 34 25.52 -0.91 23.92
N LYS A 35 24.32 -1.09 23.36
CA LYS A 35 23.58 -2.35 23.47
C LYS A 35 23.84 -3.31 22.30
N ASN A 36 24.50 -2.85 21.24
CA ASN A 36 24.79 -3.58 20.01
C ASN A 36 23.50 -4.16 19.37
N VAL A 37 22.46 -3.32 19.28
CA VAL A 37 21.13 -3.69 18.73
C VAL A 37 20.52 -2.55 17.91
N VAL A 38 19.63 -2.90 16.97
CA VAL A 38 18.73 -1.93 16.33
C VAL A 38 17.66 -1.49 17.33
N VAL A 39 17.53 -0.18 17.55
CA VAL A 39 16.52 0.41 18.46
C VAL A 39 15.31 0.96 17.73
N LYS A 40 15.44 1.27 16.43
CA LYS A 40 14.34 1.79 15.62
C LYS A 40 14.52 1.45 14.15
N ILE A 41 13.39 1.27 13.48
CA ILE A 41 13.31 1.13 12.04
C ILE A 41 12.35 2.22 11.57
N TYR A 42 12.82 3.09 10.68
CA TYR A 42 11.96 4.00 9.93
C TYR A 42 11.75 3.40 8.55
N HIS A 43 10.50 3.33 8.14
CA HIS A 43 10.08 2.82 6.85
C HIS A 43 9.28 3.90 6.15
N GLU A 44 9.64 4.15 4.89
CA GLU A 44 8.92 5.05 4.00
C GLU A 44 8.77 4.35 2.66
N ALA A 45 7.56 4.19 2.15
CA ALA A 45 7.32 3.61 0.83
C ALA A 45 6.28 4.42 0.05
N ASP A 46 6.47 4.50 -1.27
CA ASP A 46 5.50 5.13 -2.17
C ASP A 46 4.68 4.06 -2.90
N LEU A 47 3.57 3.64 -2.29
CA LEU A 47 2.60 2.74 -2.92
C LEU A 47 1.61 3.52 -3.79
N LEU A 48 1.42 4.81 -3.55
CA LEU A 48 0.47 5.63 -4.30
C LEU A 48 0.87 5.74 -5.77
N THR A 49 2.12 6.10 -6.06
CA THR A 49 2.58 6.27 -7.45
C THR A 49 2.37 5.02 -8.30
N PRO A 50 2.85 3.82 -7.94
CA PRO A 50 2.68 2.64 -8.80
C PRO A 50 1.22 2.18 -8.88
N MET A 51 0.41 2.37 -7.82
CA MET A 51 -1.02 2.05 -7.87
C MET A 51 -1.80 3.00 -8.77
N LEU A 52 -1.48 4.29 -8.73
CA LEU A 52 -2.09 5.29 -9.61
C LEU A 52 -1.70 5.06 -11.07
N MET A 53 -0.44 4.69 -11.34
CA MET A 53 0.01 4.30 -12.69
C MET A 53 -0.73 3.07 -13.21
N LEU A 54 -1.01 2.08 -12.35
CA LEU A 54 -1.68 0.85 -12.75
C LEU A 54 -3.18 1.02 -12.97
N LEU A 55 -3.85 1.72 -12.06
CA LEU A 55 -5.31 1.83 -12.04
C LEU A 55 -5.82 3.03 -12.84
N GLY A 56 -4.99 4.07 -13.01
CA GLY A 56 -5.31 5.27 -13.78
C GLY A 56 -6.31 6.21 -13.12
N SER A 57 -6.77 5.93 -11.90
CA SER A 57 -7.72 6.77 -11.17
C SER A 57 -7.50 6.72 -9.66
N LEU A 58 -7.66 7.87 -9.00
CA LEU A 58 -7.63 7.95 -7.53
C LEU A 58 -8.82 7.23 -6.90
N ASP A 59 -9.99 7.24 -7.55
CA ASP A 59 -11.17 6.50 -7.07
C ASP A 59 -10.91 4.99 -7.06
N GLY A 60 -10.23 4.48 -8.09
CA GLY A 60 -9.82 3.07 -8.15
C GLY A 60 -8.80 2.71 -7.06
N VAL A 61 -7.83 3.59 -6.81
CA VAL A 61 -6.87 3.42 -5.69
C VAL A 61 -7.60 3.44 -4.35
N SER A 62 -8.50 4.40 -4.13
CA SER A 62 -9.29 4.52 -2.89
C SER A 62 -10.15 3.27 -2.66
N CYS A 63 -10.83 2.78 -3.71
CA CYS A 63 -11.62 1.56 -3.65
C CYS A 63 -10.77 0.31 -3.35
N LEU A 64 -9.57 0.20 -3.95
CA LEU A 64 -8.65 -0.91 -3.67
C LEU A 64 -8.14 -0.88 -2.22
N PHE A 65 -7.91 0.31 -1.66
CA PHE A 65 -7.41 0.48 -0.31
C PHE A 65 -8.51 0.54 0.76
N GLU A 66 -9.79 0.46 0.37
CA GLU A 66 -10.93 0.36 1.29
C GLU A 66 -10.80 -0.96 2.11
N GLY A 67 -10.37 -0.85 3.37
CA GLY A 67 -10.13 -2.00 4.25
C GLY A 67 -8.78 -2.69 4.07
N ALA A 68 -7.85 -2.09 3.31
CA ALA A 68 -6.49 -2.63 3.19
C ALA A 68 -5.74 -2.61 4.54
N ALA A 69 -4.84 -3.57 4.73
CA ALA A 69 -4.00 -3.66 5.92
C ALA A 69 -2.80 -2.70 5.90
N VAL A 70 -2.53 -2.09 4.75
CA VAL A 70 -1.39 -1.21 4.50
C VAL A 70 -1.92 0.11 3.92
N ALA A 71 -1.40 1.22 4.42
CA ALA A 71 -1.68 2.55 3.90
C ALA A 71 -0.82 2.86 2.66
N LEU A 72 -1.18 3.91 1.91
CA LEU A 72 -0.51 4.28 0.66
C LEU A 72 0.95 4.75 0.83
N ASP A 73 1.37 5.03 2.06
CA ASP A 73 2.75 5.35 2.47
C ASP A 73 3.55 4.10 2.92
N GLY A 74 2.97 2.90 2.77
CA GLY A 74 3.56 1.62 3.15
C GLY A 74 3.38 1.23 4.62
N ASN A 75 2.80 2.10 5.45
CA ASN A 75 2.63 1.80 6.86
C ASN A 75 1.51 0.79 7.10
N TRP A 76 1.73 -0.15 8.02
CA TRP A 76 0.68 -1.06 8.47
C TRP A 76 -0.39 -0.31 9.25
N ILE A 77 -1.64 -0.44 8.82
CA ILE A 77 -2.78 0.09 9.56
C ILE A 77 -3.04 -0.86 10.74
N LYS A 78 -3.04 -0.31 11.96
CA LYS A 78 -3.43 -1.08 13.15
C LYS A 78 -4.87 -1.55 12.99
N GLN A 79 -5.05 -2.84 12.74
CA GLN A 79 -6.37 -3.46 12.70
C GLN A 79 -6.83 -3.68 14.14
N ASN A 80 -7.72 -2.82 14.64
CA ASN A 80 -8.44 -3.10 15.88
C ASN A 80 -9.49 -4.18 15.57
N LYS A 81 -9.20 -5.40 15.99
CA LYS A 81 -10.15 -6.51 15.96
C LYS A 81 -11.00 -6.53 17.22
#